data_AF-A0A849L707-F1
#
_entry.id   AF-A0A849L707-F1
#
_cell.length_a   1.000
_cell.length_b   1.000
_cell.length_c   1.000
_cell.angle_alpha   90.00
_cell.angle_beta   90.00
_cell.angle_gamma   90.00
#
_symmetry.space_group_name_H-M   'P 1'
#
loop_
_entity.id
_entity.type
_entity.pdbx_description
1 polymer ?
#
loop_
_entity_poly.entity_id
_entity_poly.type
_entity_poly.pdbx_seq_one_letter_code
_entity_poly.pdbx_strand_id
1 'polypeptide(L)'
;MVFSIGVTAAITYFTYAAIQGDYGTFRRIQVEAQAIQLERELETLRAERAVLENRTRRLSAEYLDLDLLDEQARKVLGLARADEIVIR
;
A
#
# COMPACT_ATOMS: atom_id res chain seq x y z
N MET A 1 19.44 -58.76 -18.76
CA MET A 1 18.06 -58.22 -18.88
C MET A 1 17.65 -57.39 -17.66
N VAL A 2 17.75 -57.91 -16.44
CA VAL A 2 17.39 -57.14 -15.22
C VAL A 2 18.27 -55.90 -15.02
N PHE A 3 19.58 -56.03 -15.24
CA PHE A 3 20.52 -54.90 -15.13
C PHE A 3 20.22 -53.78 -16.14
N SER A 4 19.96 -54.11 -17.40
CA SER A 4 19.64 -53.13 -18.43
C SER A 4 18.31 -52.42 -18.17
N ILE A 5 17.31 -53.12 -17.65
CA ILE A 5 16.03 -52.52 -17.24
C ILE A 5 16.23 -51.56 -16.07
N GLY A 6 17.05 -51.93 -15.08
CA GLY A 6 17.38 -51.07 -13.94
C GLY A 6 18.08 -49.78 -14.36
N VAL A 7 19.03 -49.86 -15.30
CA VAL A 7 19.73 -48.69 -15.83
C VAL A 7 18.77 -47.76 -16.59
N THR A 8 17.91 -48.30 -17.44
CA THR A 8 16.92 -47.48 -18.18
C THR A 8 15.91 -46.82 -17.24
N ALA A 9 15.46 -47.52 -16.19
CA ALA A 9 14.57 -46.96 -15.17
C ALA A 9 15.25 -45.81 -14.39
N ALA A 10 16.51 -45.97 -14.02
CA ALA A 10 17.28 -44.92 -13.35
C ALA A 10 17.45 -43.70 -14.26
N ILE A 11 17.83 -43.87 -15.53
CA ILE A 11 17.98 -42.76 -16.49
C ILE A 11 16.65 -42.01 -16.67
N THR A 12 15.54 -42.74 -16.79
CA THR A 12 14.21 -42.16 -16.92
C THR A 12 13.83 -41.37 -15.67
N TYR A 13 14.07 -41.92 -14.49
CA TYR A 13 13.82 -41.26 -13.21
C TYR A 13 14.64 -39.99 -13.06
N PHE A 14 15.95 -40.02 -13.38
CA PHE A 14 16.80 -38.85 -13.33
C PHE A 14 16.39 -37.78 -14.34
N THR A 15 15.97 -38.17 -15.54
CA THR A 15 15.47 -37.23 -16.56
C THR A 15 14.18 -36.57 -16.09
N TYR A 16 13.25 -37.35 -15.54
CA TYR A 16 12.01 -36.83 -14.95
C TYR A 16 12.27 -35.92 -13.75
N ALA A 17 13.17 -36.32 -12.85
CA ALA A 17 13.56 -35.53 -11.68
C ALA A 17 14.36 -34.27 -12.04
N ALA A 18 15.04 -34.24 -13.19
CA ALA A 18 15.69 -33.04 -13.72
C ALA A 18 14.68 -32.07 -14.36
N ILE A 19 13.62 -32.60 -15.00
CA ILE A 19 12.52 -31.80 -15.58
C ILE A 19 11.60 -31.24 -14.48
N GLN A 20 11.28 -32.04 -13.46
CA GLN A 20 10.63 -31.57 -12.22
C GLN A 20 11.62 -30.91 -11.27
N GLY A 21 12.90 -30.92 -11.63
CA GLY A 21 14.02 -30.32 -10.93
C GLY A 21 14.02 -28.81 -11.08
N ASP A 22 12.92 -28.20 -10.69
CA ASP A 22 12.67 -26.76 -10.57
C ASP A 22 13.47 -26.11 -9.43
N TYR A 23 14.57 -26.72 -8.98
CA TYR A 23 15.30 -26.29 -7.80
C TYR A 23 16.16 -25.03 -8.02
N GLY A 24 16.34 -24.55 -9.25
CA GLY A 24 17.16 -23.36 -9.55
C GLY A 24 16.40 -22.19 -10.19
N THR A 25 15.54 -22.47 -11.18
CA THR A 25 15.05 -21.42 -12.10
C THR A 25 13.60 -21.06 -11.84
N PHE A 26 12.73 -22.02 -11.54
CA PHE A 26 11.30 -21.77 -11.30
C PHE A 26 11.06 -21.01 -10.00
N ARG A 27 11.82 -21.34 -8.94
CA ARG A 27 11.76 -20.60 -7.67
C ARG A 27 12.22 -19.15 -7.83
N ARG A 28 13.22 -18.89 -8.68
CA ARG A 28 13.68 -17.52 -9.00
C ARG A 28 12.59 -16.74 -9.74
N ILE A 29 11.96 -17.33 -10.75
CA ILE A 29 10.87 -16.67 -11.49
C ILE A 29 9.70 -16.31 -10.56
N GLN A 30 9.33 -17.21 -9.65
CA GLN A 30 8.26 -16.94 -8.68
C GLN A 30 8.64 -15.84 -7.68
N VAL A 31 9.87 -15.86 -7.17
CA VAL A 31 10.38 -14.84 -6.23
C VAL A 31 10.52 -13.48 -6.92
N GLU A 32 11.00 -13.44 -8.16
CA GLU A 32 11.12 -12.22 -8.97
C GLU A 32 9.73 -11.63 -9.26
N ALA A 33 8.75 -12.47 -9.61
CA ALA A 33 7.38 -12.03 -9.82
C ALA A 33 6.75 -11.47 -8.54
N GLN A 34 6.99 -12.11 -7.39
CA GLN A 34 6.56 -11.61 -6.08
C GLN A 34 7.25 -10.30 -5.70
N ALA A 35 8.55 -10.16 -5.99
CA ALA A 35 9.30 -8.93 -5.74
C ALA A 35 8.72 -7.75 -6.55
N ILE A 36 8.46 -7.96 -7.86
CA ILE A 36 7.85 -6.94 -8.72
C ILE A 36 6.45 -6.55 -8.21
N GLN A 37 5.65 -7.51 -7.74
CA GLN A 37 4.34 -7.21 -7.16
C GLN A 37 4.46 -6.38 -5.89
N LEU A 38 5.34 -6.76 -4.96
CA LEU A 38 5.58 -6.03 -3.71
C LEU A 38 6.11 -4.63 -3.97
N GLU A 39 7.02 -4.45 -4.94
CA GLU A 39 7.55 -3.13 -5.28
C GLU A 39 6.44 -2.17 -5.76
N ARG A 40 5.52 -2.66 -6.59
CA ARG A 40 4.35 -1.86 -7.04
C ARG A 40 3.42 -1.49 -5.89
N GLU A 41 3.17 -2.42 -4.98
CA GLU A 41 2.36 -2.16 -3.79
C GLU A 41 3.03 -1.12 -2.89
N LEU A 42 4.35 -1.24 -2.72
CA LEU A 42 5.16 -0.31 -1.94
C LEU A 42 5.14 1.10 -2.55
N GLU A 43 5.29 1.23 -3.88
CA GLU A 43 5.15 2.52 -4.56
C GLU A 43 3.78 3.15 -4.35
N THR A 44 2.73 2.34 -4.43
CA THR A 44 1.34 2.80 -4.19
C THR A 44 1.18 3.32 -2.77
N LEU A 45 1.62 2.54 -1.77
CA LEU A 45 1.56 2.93 -0.36
C LEU A 45 2.42 4.16 -0.05
N ARG A 46 3.58 4.31 -0.70
CA ARG A 46 4.41 5.51 -0.58
C ARG A 46 3.71 6.75 -1.12
N ALA A 47 3.02 6.63 -2.26
CA ALA A 47 2.25 7.71 -2.83
C ALA A 47 1.09 8.12 -1.90
N GLU A 48 0.35 7.14 -1.35
CA GLU A 48 -0.71 7.40 -0.37
C GLU A 48 -0.17 8.07 0.89
N ARG A 49 0.94 7.57 1.43
CA ARG A 49 1.61 8.17 2.59
C ARG A 49 2.01 9.61 2.30
N ALA A 50 2.58 9.90 1.14
CA ALA A 50 2.95 11.27 0.77
C ALA A 50 1.74 12.20 0.68
N VAL A 51 0.60 11.72 0.17
CA VAL A 51 -0.67 12.46 0.15
C VAL A 51 -1.17 12.71 1.57
N LEU A 52 -1.16 11.69 2.42
CA LEU A 52 -1.58 11.82 3.82
C LEU A 52 -0.65 12.75 4.60
N GLU A 53 0.66 12.64 4.44
CA GLU A 53 1.64 13.55 5.04
C GLU A 53 1.44 14.99 4.57
N ASN A 54 1.14 15.20 3.28
CA ASN A 54 0.81 16.53 2.78
C ASN A 54 -0.47 17.06 3.43
N ARG A 55 -1.53 16.25 3.52
CA ARG A 55 -2.77 16.62 4.23
C ARG A 55 -2.51 16.93 5.70
N THR A 56 -1.80 16.06 6.42
CA THR A 56 -1.45 16.28 7.83
C THR A 56 -0.60 17.53 8.00
N ARG A 57 0.39 17.79 7.14
CA ARG A 57 1.18 19.04 7.19
C ARG A 57 0.32 20.26 6.92
N ARG A 58 -0.60 20.21 5.95
CA ARG A 58 -1.54 21.31 5.67
C ARG A 58 -2.54 21.52 6.79
N LEU A 59 -2.92 20.45 7.49
CA LEU A 59 -3.74 20.52 8.70
C LEU A 59 -2.91 20.99 9.93
N SER A 60 -1.59 20.75 9.96
CA SER A 60 -0.76 21.05 11.13
C SER A 60 -0.05 22.41 11.09
N ALA A 61 0.28 22.95 9.92
CA ALA A 61 1.09 24.15 9.81
C ALA A 61 0.28 25.43 9.56
N GLU A 62 -0.99 25.35 9.15
CA GLU A 62 -1.69 26.55 8.69
C GLU A 62 -3.23 26.57 8.86
N TYR A 63 -3.87 25.52 9.40
CA TYR A 63 -5.35 25.47 9.46
C TYR A 63 -5.95 24.85 10.74
N LEU A 64 -5.26 24.95 11.88
CA LEU A 64 -5.96 25.10 13.15
C LEU A 64 -5.99 26.60 13.46
N ASP A 65 -6.64 27.33 12.56
CA ASP A 65 -6.87 28.76 12.73
C ASP A 65 -7.93 28.87 13.85
N LEU A 66 -7.46 28.98 15.10
CA LEU A 66 -8.32 29.18 16.26
C LEU A 66 -9.27 30.36 16.02
N ASP A 67 -8.87 31.34 15.20
CA ASP A 67 -9.70 32.47 14.80
C ASP A 67 -10.84 32.05 13.87
N LEU A 68 -10.65 31.08 12.95
CA LEU A 68 -11.74 30.50 12.15
C LEU A 68 -12.66 29.60 12.99
N LEU A 69 -12.12 28.89 13.99
CA LEU A 69 -12.93 28.15 14.95
C LEU A 69 -13.79 29.10 15.80
N ASP A 70 -13.22 30.24 16.23
CA ASP A 70 -13.92 31.27 17.01
C ASP A 70 -14.93 32.05 16.16
N GLU A 71 -14.62 32.40 14.91
CA GLU A 71 -15.54 32.97 13.92
C GLU A 71 -16.74 32.03 13.67
N GLN A 72 -16.46 30.74 13.46
CA GLN A 72 -17.52 29.78 13.16
C GLN A 72 -18.32 29.40 14.41
N ALA A 73 -17.69 29.36 15.59
CA ALA A 73 -18.38 29.26 16.87
C ALA A 73 -19.26 30.49 17.11
N ARG A 74 -18.79 31.71 16.82
CA ARG A 74 -19.54 32.96 16.97
C ARG A 74 -20.73 33.07 16.01
N LYS A 75 -20.59 32.54 14.79
CA LYS A 75 -21.68 32.43 13.80
C LYS A 75 -22.76 31.40 14.17
N VAL A 76 -22.35 30.25 14.72
CA VAL A 76 -23.27 29.13 15.03
C VAL A 76 -23.90 29.28 16.41
N LEU A 77 -23.14 29.73 17.41
CA LEU A 77 -23.59 29.89 18.79
C LEU A 77 -24.23 31.23 19.07
N GLY A 78 -24.27 32.16 18.08
CA GLY A 78 -25.08 33.37 18.08
C GLY A 78 -25.59 33.75 19.46
N LEU A 79 -24.68 34.25 20.31
CA LEU A 79 -25.07 35.01 21.49
C LEU A 79 -25.85 36.20 20.94
N ALA A 80 -27.14 35.97 20.82
CA ALA A 80 -28.21 36.87 21.19
C ALA A 80 -27.66 38.07 21.96
N ARG A 81 -27.30 39.12 21.23
CA ARG A 81 -27.83 40.41 21.60
C ARG A 81 -29.12 40.60 20.84
N ALA A 82 -30.21 40.34 21.55
CA ALA A 82 -31.58 40.61 21.13
C ALA A 82 -31.92 42.11 21.24
N ASP A 83 -30.93 43.00 21.11
CA ASP A 83 -31.01 44.39 21.60
C ASP A 83 -30.28 45.44 20.73
N GLU A 84 -29.88 45.12 19.49
CA GLU A 84 -29.39 46.16 18.57
C GLU A 84 -30.47 46.58 17.56
N ILE A 85 -31.04 47.77 17.81
CA ILE A 85 -32.02 48.46 16.96
C ILE A 85 -31.32 48.90 15.67
N VAL A 86 -31.71 48.33 14.52
CA VAL A 86 -31.36 48.87 13.21
C VAL A 86 -32.33 50.00 12.88
N ILE A 87 -31.88 51.24 13.07
CA ILE A 87 -32.50 52.43 12.46
C ILE A 87 -31.91 52.58 11.05
N ARG A 88 -32.74 52.26 10.05
CA ARG A 88 -32.95 52.92 8.74
C ARG A 88 -33.12 51.93 7.60
#